data_AF-A0A9E1RWT0-F1
#
_entry.id   AF-A0A9E1RWT0-F1
#
_cell.length_a   1.000
_cell.length_b   1.000
_cell.length_c   1.000
_cell.angle_alpha   90.00
_cell.angle_beta   90.00
_cell.angle_gamma   90.00
#
_symmetry.space_group_name_H-M   'P 1'
#
loop_
_entity.id
_entity.type
_entity.pdbx_description
1 polymer ?
#
loop_
_entity_poly.entity_id
_entity_poly.type
_entity_poly.pdbx_seq_one_letter_code
_entity_poly.pdbx_strand_id
1 'polypeptide(L)' 'MANTGEPQLSAQLIPAMVHGTCVEIYHPERDPIFPAHCRAAATVKNGRISPGEAPGWGIEPRSKKSAKAQKSPKPGAAGT' A
#
# COMPACT_ATOMS: atom_id res chain seq x y z
N MET A 1 16.63 8.53 -6.47
CA MET A 1 15.22 8.98 -6.58
C MET A 1 14.43 8.27 -5.49
N ALA A 2 13.70 9.01 -4.66
CA ALA A 2 12.75 8.47 -3.70
C ALA A 2 11.34 8.83 -4.18
N ASN A 3 10.40 7.88 -4.05
CA ASN A 3 9.00 8.12 -4.37
C ASN A 3 8.22 8.18 -3.06
N THR A 4 7.76 9.39 -2.75
CA THR A 4 7.17 9.74 -1.46
C THR A 4 5.76 9.20 -1.33
N GLY A 5 5.49 8.52 -0.22
CA GLY A 5 4.14 8.20 0.22
C GLY A 5 3.41 7.07 -0.52
N GLU A 6 3.97 6.54 -1.62
CA GLU A 6 3.32 5.51 -2.47
C GLU A 6 4.11 4.18 -2.50
N PRO A 7 4.32 3.52 -1.35
CA PRO A 7 5.18 2.34 -1.24
C PRO A 7 4.77 1.17 -2.13
N GLN A 8 3.48 1.03 -2.44
CA GLN A 8 2.95 -0.03 -3.30
C GLN A 8 3.45 0.05 -4.75
N LEU A 9 3.78 1.25 -5.24
CA LEU A 9 4.41 1.44 -6.55
C LEU A 9 5.93 1.49 -6.42
N SER A 10 6.43 2.19 -5.40
CA SER A 10 7.86 2.34 -5.12
C SER A 10 8.57 1.00 -4.96
N ALA A 11 7.92 0.01 -4.34
CA ALA A 11 8.51 -1.32 -4.11
C ALA A 11 8.91 -2.04 -5.40
N GLN A 12 8.30 -1.70 -6.54
CA GLN A 12 8.65 -2.24 -7.86
C GLN A 12 9.45 -1.23 -8.71
N LEU A 13 9.17 0.06 -8.59
CA LEU A 13 9.86 1.12 -9.36
C LEU A 13 11.31 1.33 -8.91
N ILE A 14 11.57 1.34 -7.61
CA ILE A 14 12.91 1.62 -7.08
C ILE A 14 13.93 0.53 -7.47
N PRO A 15 13.63 -0.77 -7.38
CA PRO A 15 14.53 -1.83 -7.87
C PRO A 15 14.79 -1.79 -9.37
N ALA A 16 13.86 -1.26 -10.18
CA ALA A 16 14.02 -1.15 -11.63
C ALA A 16 14.99 -0.04 -12.06
N MET A 17 15.39 0.85 -11.15
CA MET A 17 16.30 1.95 -11.44
C MET A 17 17.71 1.67 -10.89
N VAL A 18 18.73 1.83 -11.73
CA VAL A 18 20.15 1.71 -11.32
C VAL A 18 20.51 2.70 -10.20
N HIS A 19 19.81 3.84 -10.13
CA HIS A 19 19.97 4.88 -9.11
C HIS A 19 18.78 4.96 -8.12
N GLY A 20 18.01 3.89 -7.98
CA GLY A 20 16.99 3.77 -6.94
C GLY A 20 17.63 3.78 -5.56
N THR A 21 17.02 4.48 -4.60
CA THR A 21 17.61 4.64 -3.25
C THR A 21 16.86 3.86 -2.19
N CYS A 22 15.64 4.28 -1.88
CA CYS A 22 14.87 3.76 -0.76
C CYS A 22 13.37 3.84 -1.04
N VAL A 23 12.61 3.01 -0.34
CA VAL A 23 11.15 3.01 -0.31
C VAL A 23 10.71 3.56 1.03
N GLU A 24 9.87 4.59 1.01
CA GLU A 24 9.26 5.15 2.22
C GLU A 24 8.03 4.34 2.58
N ILE A 25 8.00 3.78 3.80
CA ILE A 25 6.85 3.07 4.36
C ILE A 25 6.45 3.75 5.67
N TYR A 26 5.17 3.74 6.00
CA TYR A 26 4.69 4.24 7.29
C TYR A 26 4.35 3.09 8.24
N HIS A 27 4.21 3.43 9.52
CA HIS A 27 3.64 2.52 10.50
C HIS A 27 2.24 2.06 10.05
N PRO A 28 1.86 0.78 10.24
CA PRO A 28 0.57 0.25 9.76
C PRO A 28 -0.68 0.98 10.28
N GLU A 29 -0.60 1.62 11.45
CA GLU A 29 -1.70 2.45 11.97
C GLU A 29 -1.88 3.76 11.18
N ARG A 30 -0.78 4.32 10.66
CA ARG A 30 -0.81 5.51 9.81
C ARG A 30 -1.24 5.12 8.41
N ASP A 31 -0.62 4.09 7.85
CA ASP A 31 -0.93 3.58 6.51
C ASP A 31 -1.23 2.08 6.54
N PRO A 32 -2.50 1.70 6.65
CA PRO A 32 -2.89 0.30 6.58
C PRO A 32 -2.95 -0.22 5.13
N ILE A 33 -2.82 0.63 4.11
CA ILE A 33 -3.03 0.23 2.71
C ILE A 33 -1.89 -0.65 2.22
N PHE A 34 -0.65 -0.20 2.39
CA PHE A 34 0.53 -0.96 1.95
C PHE A 34 0.59 -2.38 2.53
N PRO A 35 0.51 -2.60 3.86
CA PRO A 35 0.54 -3.93 4.43
C PRO A 35 -0.70 -4.78 4.11
N ALA A 36 -1.88 -4.17 3.90
CA ALA A 36 -3.09 -4.92 3.61
C ALA A 36 -3.22 -5.37 2.14
N HIS A 37 -2.58 -4.64 1.22
CA HIS A 37 -2.83 -4.79 -0.22
C HIS A 37 -1.60 -5.14 -1.04
N CYS A 38 -0.39 -4.88 -0.53
CA CYS A 38 0.83 -5.13 -1.29
C CYS A 38 1.67 -6.23 -0.62
N ARG A 39 1.91 -7.32 -1.35
CA ARG A 39 2.73 -8.45 -0.85
C ARG A 39 4.16 -8.05 -0.51
N ALA A 40 4.70 -7.00 -1.12
CA ALA A 40 6.04 -6.49 -0.83
C ALA A 40 6.20 -6.09 0.65
N ALA A 41 5.12 -5.65 1.32
CA ALA A 41 5.15 -5.31 2.73
C ALA A 41 5.53 -6.50 3.63
N ALA A 42 5.10 -7.72 3.29
CA ALA A 42 5.44 -8.93 4.04
C ALA A 42 6.90 -9.36 3.88
N THR A 43 7.63 -8.76 2.93
CA THR A 43 9.05 -9.07 2.67
C THR A 43 10.01 -8.18 3.44
N VAL A 44 9.50 -7.17 4.17
CA VAL A 44 10.31 -6.22 4.93
C VAL A 44 11.08 -6.98 6.02
N LYS A 45 12.39 -7.12 5.84
CA LYS A 45 13.28 -7.78 6.81
C LYS A 45 14.61 -7.05 6.87
N ASN A 46 15.06 -6.72 8.08
CA ASN A 46 16.33 -6.01 8.33
C ASN A 46 16.47 -4.73 7.47
N GLY A 47 15.39 -3.96 7.34
CA GLY A 47 15.36 -2.71 6.56
C GLY A 47 15.37 -2.89 5.03
N ARG A 48 15.25 -4.12 4.53
CA ARG A 48 15.22 -4.42 3.08
C ARG A 48 13.84 -4.91 2.67
N ILE A 49 13.40 -4.49 1.48
CA ILE A 49 12.18 -4.97 0.82
C ILE A 49 12.63 -5.77 -0.40
N SER A 50 12.03 -6.94 -0.60
CA SER A 50 12.27 -7.74 -1.81
C SER A 50 11.10 -7.52 -2.77
N PRO A 51 11.37 -7.36 -4.08
CA PRO A 51 10.31 -7.43 -5.07
C PRO A 51 9.71 -8.84 -5.00
N GLY A 52 8.46 -8.95 -4.55
CA GLY A 52 7.78 -10.25 -4.46
C GLY A 52 7.60 -10.87 -5.84
N GLU A 53 7.35 -12.19 -5.90
CA GLU A 53 7.19 -12.94 -7.16
C GLU A 53 5.81 -12.76 -7.83
N ALA A 54 4.94 -11.94 -7.26
CA ALA A 54 3.61 -11.73 -7.80
C ALA A 54 3.69 -10.97 -9.14
N PRO A 55 2.89 -11.37 -10.16
CA PRO A 55 2.91 -10.71 -11.45
C PRO A 55 2.43 -9.25 -11.36
N GLY A 56 2.96 -8.40 -12.24
CA GLY A 56 2.62 -6.98 -12.31
C GLY A 56 3.01 -6.23 -11.03
N TRP A 57 2.08 -5.46 -10.48
CA TRP A 57 2.33 -4.64 -9.28
C TRP A 57 2.23 -5.41 -7.96
N GLY A 58 1.77 -6.67 -7.97
CA GLY A 58 1.58 -7.45 -6.74
C GLY A 58 0.58 -6.82 -5.75
N ILE A 59 -0.34 -5.99 -6.25
CA ILE A 59 -1.40 -5.33 -5.48
C ILE A 59 -2.68 -6.15 -5.56
N GLU A 60 -3.21 -6.51 -4.40
CA GLU A 60 -4.47 -7.25 -4.28
C GLU A 60 -5.60 -6.32 -3.83
N PRO A 61 -6.66 -6.16 -4.66
CA PRO A 61 -7.84 -5.42 -4.24
C PRO A 61 -8.48 -6.11 -3.04
N ARG A 62 -9.06 -5.33 -2.13
CA ARG A 62 -9.84 -5.90 -1.03
C ARG A 62 -10.96 -6.78 -1.59
N SER A 63 -11.07 -8.01 -1.11
CA SER A 63 -12.16 -8.92 -1.47
C SER A 63 -13.52 -8.26 -1.19
N LYS A 64 -14.51 -8.44 -2.10
CA LYS A 64 -15.86 -7.86 -2.01
C LYS A 64 -16.60 -8.15 -0.68
N LYS A 65 -16.17 -9.16 0.09
CA LYS A 65 -16.72 -9.44 1.43
C LYS A 65 -16.40 -8.35 2.46
N SER A 66 -15.35 -7.55 2.25
CA SER A 66 -14.90 -6.48 3.14
C SER A 66 -15.40 -5.07 2.76
N ALA A 67 -15.93 -4.90 1.54
CA ALA A 67 -16.36 -3.59 1.02
C ALA A 67 -17.62 -3.03 1.69
N LYS A 68 -18.33 -3.83 2.51
CA LYS A 68 -19.51 -3.38 3.26
C LYS A 68 -19.19 -2.46 4.45
N ALA A 69 -17.93 -2.38 4.89
CA ALA A 69 -17.55 -1.57 6.07
C ALA A 69 -17.25 -0.09 5.76
N GLN A 70 -17.12 0.30 4.49
CA GLN A 70 -16.89 1.69 4.07
C GLN A 70 -18.15 2.26 3.40
N LYS A 71 -19.20 2.48 4.18
CA LYS A 71 -20.18 3.51 3.86
C LYS A 71 -20.18 4.50 5.03
N SER A 72 -19.63 5.69 4.80
CA SER A 72 -19.80 6.83 5.69
C SER A 72 -21.30 7.08 5.90
N PRO A 73 -21.76 7.43 7.12
CA PRO A 73 -23.14 7.87 7.31
C PRO A 73 -23.38 9.08 6.41
N LYS A 74 -24.48 9.09 5.65
CA LYS A 74 -24.96 10.31 4.99
C LYS A 74 -25.21 11.34 6.11
N PRO A 75 -24.71 12.58 5.99
CA PRO A 75 -25.08 13.63 6.94
C PRO A 75 -26.60 13.76 6.93
N GLY A 76 -27.20 13.61 8.12
CA GLY A 76 -28.64 13.64 8.31
C GLY A 76 -29.23 14.93 7.77
N ALA A 77 -30.34 14.82 7.06
CA ALA A 77 -31.22 15.93 6.79
C ALA A 77 -31.70 16.48 8.14
N ALA A 78 -31.15 17.63 8.55
CA ALA A 78 -31.74 18.45 9.59
C ALA A 78 -33.05 19.00 9.03
N GLY A 79 -34.16 18.31 9.33
CA GLY A 79 -35.50 18.79 9.08
C GLY A 79 -35.83 19.92 10.05
N THR A 80 -36.21 21.06 9.48
CA THR A 80 -37.05 22.10 10.10
C THR A 80 -38.49 21.63 10.21
#